data_AF-A0A973N2T6-F1
#
_entry.id   AF-A0A973N2T6-F1
#
_cell.length_a   1.000
_cell.length_b   1.000
_cell.length_c   1.000
_cell.angle_alpha   90.00
_cell.angle_beta   90.00
_cell.angle_gamma   90.00
#
_symmetry.space_group_name_H-M   'P 1'
#
loop_
_entity.id
_entity.type
_entity.pdbx_description
1 polymer ?
#
loop_
_entity_poly.entity_id
_entity_poly.type
_entity_poly.pdbx_seq_one_letter_code
_entity_poly.pdbx_strand_id
1 'polypeptide(L)'
;YWGVHAFPATNAMGETRFIKFKVAPVGEGGRPTEEAATAKSPGFLRGDLESRIAARDVRFSVMALLDRPDDPVMDVTIRWPDEDGHEAVRLGTIVITGTEPNEACDGSAFNPATLAEGIGHPPDEMFAARRAAYAISQTRRR
;
A
#
# COMPACT_ATOMS: atom_id res chain seq x y z
N TYR A 1 -1.74 -3.19 -5.51
CA TYR A 1 -0.69 -3.08 -4.49
C TYR A 1 -1.21 -3.62 -3.18
N TRP A 2 -0.35 -4.25 -2.39
CA TRP A 2 -0.72 -4.93 -1.15
C TRP A 2 0.00 -4.30 0.05
N GLY A 3 -0.70 -4.12 1.16
CA GLY A 3 -0.13 -3.70 2.44
C GLY A 3 0.69 -4.78 3.15
N VAL A 4 0.61 -6.01 2.66
CA VAL A 4 1.33 -7.22 3.09
C VAL A 4 0.91 -7.74 4.48
N HIS A 5 0.95 -6.88 5.50
CA HIS A 5 0.64 -7.24 6.89
C HIS A 5 -0.87 -7.34 7.16
N ALA A 6 -1.23 -8.12 8.18
CA ALA A 6 -2.57 -8.12 8.77
C ALA A 6 -2.62 -7.09 9.92
N PHE A 7 -3.36 -6.01 9.73
CA PHE A 7 -3.49 -4.93 10.70
C PHE A 7 -4.71 -5.17 11.59
N PRO A 8 -4.61 -5.14 12.93
CA PRO A 8 -5.79 -5.08 13.78
C PRO A 8 -6.49 -3.73 13.57
N ALA A 9 -7.77 -3.77 13.26
CA ALA A 9 -8.65 -2.62 13.09
C ALA A 9 -9.77 -2.67 14.13
N THR A 10 -9.86 -1.64 14.97
CA THR A 10 -10.82 -1.53 16.08
C THR A 10 -11.86 -0.46 15.76
N ASN A 11 -13.15 -0.82 15.87
CA ASN A 11 -14.24 0.12 15.66
C ASN A 11 -14.57 0.95 16.92
N ALA A 12 -15.50 1.91 16.80
CA ALA A 12 -15.92 2.77 17.91
C ALA A 12 -16.59 2.03 19.08
N MET A 13 -17.03 0.78 18.88
CA MET A 13 -17.60 -0.08 19.92
C MET A 13 -16.54 -0.94 20.63
N GLY A 14 -15.26 -0.84 20.22
CA GLY A 14 -14.15 -1.61 20.79
C GLY A 14 -13.97 -3.00 20.19
N GLU A 15 -14.69 -3.34 19.12
CA GLU A 15 -14.54 -4.63 18.44
C GLU A 15 -13.36 -4.58 17.47
N THR A 16 -12.49 -5.58 17.53
CA THR A 16 -11.29 -5.68 16.70
C THR A 16 -11.40 -6.82 15.70
N ARG A 17 -11.02 -6.55 14.45
CA ARG A 17 -10.80 -7.54 13.38
C ARG A 17 -9.47 -7.30 12.70
N PHE A 18 -8.89 -8.32 12.06
CA PHE A 18 -7.73 -8.10 11.21
C PHE A 18 -8.16 -7.67 9.81
N ILE A 19 -7.40 -6.76 9.21
CA ILE A 19 -7.57 -6.35 7.82
C ILE A 19 -6.25 -6.40 7.06
N LYS A 20 -6.33 -6.72 5.77
CA LYS A 20 -5.23 -6.49 4.82
C LYS A 20 -5.58 -5.34 3.89
N PHE A 21 -4.69 -4.35 3.79
CA PHE A 21 -4.87 -3.26 2.83
C PHE A 21 -4.56 -3.70 1.40
N LYS A 22 -5.41 -3.31 0.45
CA LYS A 22 -5.19 -3.45 -0.99
C LYS A 22 -5.48 -2.13 -1.68
N VAL A 23 -4.53 -1.65 -2.48
CA VAL A 23 -4.71 -0.47 -3.34
C VAL A 23 -4.84 -0.96 -4.77
N ALA A 24 -6.02 -0.81 -5.37
CA ALA A 24 -6.33 -1.33 -6.71
C ALA A 24 -6.53 -0.18 -7.70
N PRO A 25 -5.96 -0.24 -8.91
CA PRO A 25 -6.20 0.78 -9.94
C PRO A 25 -7.69 0.84 -10.31
N VAL A 26 -8.19 2.04 -10.58
CA VAL A 26 -9.54 2.26 -11.09
C VAL A 26 -9.48 2.32 -12.61
N GLY A 27 -10.24 1.44 -13.29
CA GLY A 27 -10.25 1.31 -14.75
C GLY A 27 -9.27 0.26 -15.29
N GLU A 28 -9.23 0.10 -16.61
CA GLU A 28 -8.36 -0.89 -17.28
C GLU A 28 -6.89 -0.46 -17.22
N GLY A 29 -6.19 -0.89 -16.17
CA GLY A 29 -4.75 -0.81 -16.06
C GLY A 29 -4.10 -2.05 -16.67
N GLY A 30 -3.88 -2.05 -17.99
CA GLY A 30 -3.07 -3.09 -18.62
C GLY A 30 -1.65 -3.09 -18.04
N ARG A 31 -1.19 -4.24 -17.55
CA ARG A 31 0.24 -4.44 -17.27
C ARG A 31 0.97 -4.33 -18.62
N PRO A 32 2.07 -3.55 -18.74
CA PRO A 32 2.87 -3.56 -19.95
C PRO A 32 3.25 -5.01 -20.30
N THR A 33 3.07 -5.40 -21.55
CA THR A 33 3.51 -6.72 -22.03
C THR A 33 5.02 -6.85 -21.82
N GLU A 34 5.51 -8.06 -21.58
CA GLU A 34 6.95 -8.31 -21.33
C GLU A 34 7.83 -7.81 -22.48
N GLU A 35 7.34 -7.87 -23.71
CA GLU A 35 8.01 -7.33 -24.91
C GLU A 35 8.25 -5.82 -24.83
N ALA A 36 7.36 -5.07 -24.17
CA ALA A 36 7.56 -3.64 -23.96
C ALA A 36 8.73 -3.39 -22.99
N ALA A 37 9.02 -4.27 -22.03
CA ALA A 37 10.00 -4.02 -20.96
C ALA A 37 11.47 -4.02 -21.43
N THR A 38 11.75 -4.46 -22.66
CA THR A 38 13.10 -4.52 -23.23
C THR A 38 13.54 -3.16 -23.81
N ALA A 39 14.67 -2.65 -23.32
CA ALA A 39 15.36 -1.42 -23.77
C ALA A 39 14.60 -0.08 -23.62
N LYS A 40 13.94 0.15 -22.47
CA LYS A 40 13.38 1.46 -22.15
C LYS A 40 14.43 2.38 -21.52
N SER A 41 14.40 3.68 -21.85
CA SER A 41 15.33 4.67 -21.31
C SER A 41 15.18 4.82 -19.78
N PRO A 42 16.22 5.29 -19.06
CA PRO A 42 16.18 5.52 -17.60
C PRO A 42 15.06 6.45 -17.09
N GLY A 43 14.31 7.12 -17.98
CA GLY A 43 13.19 7.99 -17.64
C GLY A 43 11.81 7.47 -18.07
N PHE A 44 11.72 6.29 -18.69
CA PHE A 44 10.47 5.84 -19.30
C PHE A 44 9.29 5.80 -18.32
N LEU A 45 9.46 5.24 -17.13
CA LEU A 45 8.35 5.10 -16.16
C LEU A 45 7.85 6.46 -15.67
N ARG A 46 8.74 7.44 -15.54
CA ARG A 46 8.36 8.81 -15.20
C ARG A 46 7.57 9.46 -16.32
N GLY A 47 8.06 9.38 -17.56
CA GLY A 47 7.36 9.93 -18.72
C GLY A 47 6.00 9.25 -18.99
N ASP A 48 5.90 7.94 -18.79
CA ASP A 48 4.63 7.19 -18.88
C ASP A 48 3.64 7.65 -17.79
N LEU A 49 4.10 7.82 -16.55
CA LEU A 49 3.26 8.33 -15.47
C LEU A 49 2.76 9.75 -15.74
N GLU A 50 3.64 10.66 -16.15
CA GLU A 50 3.28 12.05 -16.51
C GLU A 50 2.27 12.08 -17.65
N SER A 51 2.48 11.26 -18.69
CA SER A 51 1.54 11.14 -19.83
C SER A 51 0.18 10.62 -19.39
N ARG A 52 0.14 9.63 -18.48
CA ARG A 52 -1.11 9.11 -17.93
C ARG A 52 -1.86 10.17 -17.12
N ILE A 53 -1.17 10.86 -16.22
CA ILE A 53 -1.74 11.94 -15.40
C ILE A 53 -2.31 13.06 -16.29
N ALA A 54 -1.57 13.47 -17.32
CA ALA A 54 -2.00 14.51 -18.25
C ALA A 54 -3.23 14.10 -19.09
N ALA A 55 -3.35 12.81 -19.44
CA ALA A 55 -4.50 12.31 -20.16
C ALA A 55 -5.77 12.22 -19.27
N ARG A 56 -5.59 11.80 -18.01
CA ARG A 56 -6.63 11.76 -16.98
C ARG A 56 -6.00 11.49 -15.61
N ASP A 57 -6.68 11.91 -14.54
CA ASP A 57 -6.26 11.54 -13.18
C ASP A 57 -5.96 10.04 -13.07
N VAL A 58 -4.84 9.69 -12.43
CA VAL A 58 -4.57 8.30 -12.05
C VAL A 58 -5.26 8.03 -10.73
N ARG A 59 -6.15 7.02 -10.71
CA ARG A 59 -7.03 6.75 -9.57
C ARG A 59 -6.81 5.34 -9.02
N PHE A 60 -6.83 5.22 -7.70
CA PHE A 60 -6.78 3.95 -7.00
C PHE A 60 -7.84 3.87 -5.91
N SER A 61 -8.51 2.73 -5.79
CA SER A 61 -9.36 2.41 -4.65
C SER A 61 -8.49 1.86 -3.51
N VAL A 62 -8.63 2.45 -2.32
CA VAL A 62 -8.07 1.89 -1.09
C VAL A 62 -9.09 0.94 -0.50
N MET A 63 -8.71 -0.32 -0.33
CA MET A 63 -9.57 -1.40 0.12
C MET A 63 -9.01 -2.00 1.41
N ALA A 64 -9.90 -2.42 2.31
CA ALA A 64 -9.61 -3.32 3.42
C ALA A 64 -10.26 -4.66 3.15
N LEU A 65 -9.45 -5.71 3.04
CA LEU A 65 -9.92 -7.09 3.04
C LEU A 65 -10.13 -7.49 4.50
N LEU A 66 -11.31 -8.01 4.81
CA LEU A 66 -11.68 -8.44 6.14
C LEU A 66 -11.21 -9.88 6.39
N ASP A 67 -10.73 -10.14 7.59
CA ASP A 67 -10.33 -11.48 8.01
C ASP A 67 -11.49 -12.47 8.07
N ARG A 68 -11.13 -13.74 7.96
CA ARG A 68 -11.96 -14.92 8.26
C ARG A 68 -11.30 -15.70 9.40
N PRO A 69 -12.05 -16.60 10.07
CA PRO A 69 -11.44 -17.55 11.00
C PRO A 69 -10.25 -18.27 10.35
N ASP A 70 -9.19 -18.47 11.14
CA ASP A 70 -7.96 -19.18 10.77
C ASP A 70 -7.05 -18.49 9.74
N ASP A 71 -7.34 -17.23 9.38
CA ASP A 71 -6.43 -16.43 8.57
C ASP A 71 -5.08 -16.23 9.28
N PRO A 72 -3.93 -16.51 8.61
CA PRO A 72 -2.63 -16.26 9.20
C PRO A 72 -2.36 -14.76 9.32
N VAL A 73 -2.02 -14.32 10.54
CA VAL A 73 -1.68 -12.92 10.85
C VAL A 73 -0.22 -12.70 11.23
N MET A 74 0.54 -13.78 11.43
CA MET A 74 1.93 -13.75 11.90
C MET A 74 2.97 -13.96 10.79
N ASP A 75 2.59 -14.60 9.68
CA ASP A 75 3.48 -14.91 8.56
C ASP A 75 3.07 -14.14 7.30
N VAL A 76 3.87 -13.15 6.94
CA VAL A 76 3.63 -12.28 5.78
C VAL A 76 3.96 -12.93 4.43
N THR A 77 4.56 -14.12 4.44
CA THR A 77 4.86 -14.88 3.21
C THR A 77 3.66 -15.70 2.72
N ILE A 78 2.64 -15.84 3.58
CA ILE A 78 1.45 -16.64 3.33
C ILE A 78 0.27 -15.70 3.01
N ARG A 79 -0.37 -15.94 1.86
CA ARG A 79 -1.66 -15.33 1.53
C ARG A 79 -2.76 -15.93 2.41
N TRP A 80 -3.80 -15.16 2.70
CA TRP A 80 -4.99 -15.75 3.31
C TRP A 80 -5.61 -16.83 2.39
N PRO A 81 -6.19 -17.91 2.95
CA PRO A 81 -6.91 -18.89 2.15
C PRO A 81 -8.03 -18.22 1.34
N ASP A 82 -8.05 -18.38 0.02
CA ASP A 82 -9.02 -17.68 -0.85
C ASP A 82 -8.98 -16.14 -0.68
N GLU A 83 -7.81 -15.53 -0.43
CA GLU A 83 -7.68 -14.09 -0.13
C GLU A 83 -8.42 -13.16 -1.10
N ASP A 84 -8.50 -13.50 -2.39
CA ASP A 84 -9.22 -12.70 -3.39
C ASP A 84 -10.76 -12.79 -3.28
N GLY A 85 -11.28 -13.81 -2.59
CA GLY A 85 -12.69 -13.99 -2.26
C GLY A 85 -13.11 -13.39 -0.91
N HIS A 86 -12.18 -12.80 -0.14
CA HIS A 86 -12.53 -12.12 1.12
C HIS A 86 -13.43 -10.92 0.87
N GLU A 87 -14.30 -10.63 1.83
CA GLU A 87 -15.08 -9.39 1.80
C GLU A 87 -14.11 -8.20 1.79
N ALA A 88 -14.31 -7.28 0.85
CA ALA A 88 -13.48 -6.10 0.68
C ALA A 88 -14.30 -4.83 0.81
N VAL A 89 -13.92 -3.98 1.77
CA VAL A 89 -14.54 -2.68 2.00
C VAL A 89 -13.69 -1.59 1.37
N ARG A 90 -14.30 -0.73 0.53
CA ARG A 90 -13.60 0.44 -0.01
C ARG A 90 -13.57 1.54 1.05
N LEU A 91 -12.36 1.93 1.45
CA LEU A 91 -12.11 2.99 2.43
C LEU A 91 -12.03 4.37 1.79
N GLY A 92 -11.66 4.44 0.52
CA GLY A 92 -11.56 5.71 -0.19
C GLY A 92 -10.91 5.59 -1.56
N THR A 93 -10.56 6.73 -2.13
CA THR A 93 -9.90 6.84 -3.43
C THR A 93 -8.69 7.75 -3.34
N ILE A 94 -7.54 7.26 -3.81
CA ILE A 94 -6.35 8.06 -4.05
C ILE A 94 -6.45 8.56 -5.49
N VAL A 95 -6.29 9.87 -5.67
CA VAL A 95 -6.25 10.53 -6.98
C VAL A 95 -4.89 11.20 -7.10
N ILE A 96 -4.10 10.79 -8.10
CA ILE A 96 -2.82 11.43 -8.43
C ILE A 96 -3.08 12.38 -9.60
N THR A 97 -2.91 13.67 -9.33
CA THR A 97 -3.24 14.77 -10.25
C THR A 97 -2.01 15.48 -10.81
N GLY A 98 -0.80 15.12 -10.35
CA GLY A 98 0.42 15.82 -10.74
C GLY A 98 1.69 15.19 -10.16
N THR A 99 2.81 15.83 -10.46
CA THR A 99 4.15 15.50 -9.95
C THR A 99 4.77 16.72 -9.27
N GLU A 100 5.73 16.47 -8.38
CA GLU A 100 6.51 17.50 -7.69
C GLU A 100 8.00 17.36 -8.05
N PRO A 101 8.81 18.43 -7.89
CA PRO A 101 10.26 18.34 -7.97
C PRO A 101 10.84 17.32 -6.97
N ASN A 102 12.01 16.78 -7.27
CA ASN A 102 12.64 15.74 -6.44
C ASN A 102 12.92 16.24 -5.02
N GLU A 103 13.27 17.52 -4.86
CA GLU A 103 13.63 18.13 -3.58
C GLU A 103 12.45 18.09 -2.59
N ALA A 104 11.21 18.21 -3.07
CA ALA A 104 10.02 18.08 -2.24
C ALA A 104 9.83 16.63 -1.74
N CYS A 105 10.22 15.64 -2.55
CA CYS A 105 10.16 14.23 -2.18
C CYS A 105 11.24 13.83 -1.18
N ASP A 106 12.45 14.40 -1.29
CA ASP A 106 13.59 14.04 -0.44
C ASP A 106 13.41 14.42 1.03
N GLY A 107 12.62 15.46 1.31
CA GLY A 107 12.27 15.86 2.68
C GLY A 107 11.19 14.98 3.33
N SER A 108 10.49 14.14 2.56
CA SER A 108 9.39 13.31 3.04
C SER A 108 9.87 11.96 3.56
N ALA A 109 9.28 11.49 4.66
CA ALA A 109 9.54 10.18 5.21
C ALA A 109 8.24 9.41 5.42
N PHE A 110 8.22 8.15 4.97
CA PHE A 110 7.14 7.22 5.27
C PHE A 110 7.55 6.36 6.45
N ASN A 111 6.64 6.12 7.38
CA ASN A 111 6.84 5.19 8.50
C ASN A 111 5.63 4.25 8.59
N PRO A 112 5.81 2.93 8.44
CA PRO A 112 4.69 1.99 8.51
C PRO A 112 4.01 1.95 9.88
N ALA A 113 4.62 2.51 10.93
CA ALA A 113 4.05 2.58 12.27
C ALA A 113 3.32 3.90 12.57
N THR A 114 3.29 4.85 11.65
CA THR A 114 2.44 6.04 11.72
C THR A 114 1.07 5.68 11.17
N LEU A 115 0.17 5.25 12.06
CA LEU A 115 -1.16 4.76 11.72
C LEU A 115 -2.25 5.72 12.20
N ALA A 116 -3.38 5.71 11.50
CA ALA A 116 -4.58 6.43 11.92
C ALA A 116 -5.20 5.77 13.15
N GLU A 117 -6.01 6.53 13.88
CA GLU A 117 -6.80 6.00 15.00
C GLU A 117 -7.65 4.80 14.56
N GLY A 118 -7.72 3.79 15.43
CA GLY A 118 -8.41 2.54 15.16
C GLY A 118 -7.60 1.51 14.38
N ILE A 119 -6.42 1.85 13.83
CA ILE A 119 -5.53 0.87 13.18
C ILE A 119 -4.31 0.61 14.06
N GLY A 120 -4.21 -0.62 14.58
CA GLY A 120 -3.10 -1.05 15.43
C GLY A 120 -1.91 -1.61 14.65
N HIS A 121 -0.81 -1.82 15.37
CA HIS A 121 0.40 -2.44 14.82
C HIS A 121 0.16 -3.93 14.56
N PRO A 122 0.45 -4.44 13.35
CA PRO A 122 0.50 -5.87 13.08
C PRO A 122 1.40 -6.60 14.08
N PRO A 123 1.01 -7.82 14.50
CA PRO A 123 1.77 -8.59 15.49
C PRO A 123 2.97 -9.33 14.88
N ASP A 124 3.14 -9.33 13.56
CA ASP A 124 4.18 -10.08 12.88
C ASP A 124 5.61 -9.49 13.09
N GLU A 125 6.60 -10.37 13.08
CA GLU A 125 8.01 -10.00 13.31
C GLU A 125 8.55 -9.07 12.22
N MET A 126 8.04 -9.18 10.99
CA MET A 126 8.45 -8.32 9.88
C MET A 126 8.00 -6.88 10.10
N PHE A 127 6.81 -6.66 10.64
CA PHE A 127 6.34 -5.33 11.02
C PHE A 127 7.20 -4.76 12.16
N ALA A 128 7.49 -5.57 13.19
CA ALA A 128 8.35 -5.14 14.30
C ALA A 128 9.74 -4.69 13.81
N ALA A 129 10.36 -5.47 12.93
CA ALA A 129 11.64 -5.13 12.30
C ALA A 129 11.56 -3.86 11.44
N ARG A 130 10.52 -3.72 10.60
CA ARG A 130 10.30 -2.53 9.77
C ARG A 130 10.11 -1.28 10.63
N ARG A 131 9.27 -1.33 11.66
CA ARG A 131 9.05 -0.19 12.57
C ARG A 131 10.36 0.32 13.15
N ALA A 132 11.23 -0.57 13.63
CA ALA A 132 12.54 -0.20 14.16
C ALA A 132 13.45 0.40 13.07
N ALA A 133 13.57 -0.27 11.92
CA ALA A 133 14.44 0.17 10.82
C ALA A 133 14.05 1.55 10.28
N TYR A 134 12.75 1.80 10.07
CA TYR A 134 12.26 3.09 9.58
C TYR A 134 12.46 4.21 10.61
N ALA A 135 12.29 3.94 11.91
CA ALA A 135 12.58 4.91 12.96
C ALA A 135 14.06 5.31 12.97
N ILE A 136 14.97 4.33 12.92
CA ILE A 136 16.42 4.59 12.87
C ILE A 136 16.80 5.36 11.60
N SER A 137 16.31 4.93 10.44
CA SER A 137 16.60 5.58 9.15
C SER A 137 16.17 7.05 9.16
N GLN A 138 14.99 7.37 9.68
CA GLN A 138 14.50 8.75 9.80
C GLN A 138 15.40 9.62 10.67
N THR A 139 15.96 9.09 11.74
CA THR A 139 16.90 9.84 12.60
C THR A 139 18.27 10.06 11.97
N ARG A 140 18.70 9.21 11.03
CA ARG A 140 20.04 9.26 10.43
C ARG A 140 20.10 9.92 9.06
N ARG A 141 19.00 9.88 8.31
CA ARG A 141 18.89 10.43 6.95
C ARG A 141 18.45 11.90 6.93
N ARG A 142 17.90 12.40 8.04
CA ARG A 142 17.53 13.80 8.22
C ARG A 142 18.72 14.64 8.66
#